data_AF-A0AAJ1AJQ1-F1
#
_entry.id   AF-A0AAJ1AJQ1-F1
#
_cell.length_a   1.000
_cell.length_b   1.000
_cell.length_c   1.000
_cell.angle_alpha   90.00
_cell.angle_beta   90.00
_cell.angle_gamma   90.00
#
_symmetry.space_group_name_H-M   'P 1'
#
loop_
_entity.id
_entity.type
_entity.pdbx_description
1 polymer ?
#
loop_
_entity_poly.entity_id
_entity_poly.type
_entity_poly.pdbx_seq_one_letter_code
_entity_poly.pdbx_strand_id
1 'polypeptide(L)'
;MKPLLLNGPLARFFSLLMVISLAACTSGPSGEAMLRPGPQRLPTLQAQGDLVIATLGGATVTAEPLTEKGLDAYYARRPTLLNPFKTPSKGKGTKGPLAFLLRIRNVGRDRVTFDPGQAWLTDQQDRRSAAFSYDELHSLFSGKGESAKVLRALEETVLTSLLVVPPKLDREGLLIFPPPDPAAKMVILEVGSFYVGPTEQLLLFEFEVRRSP
;
A
#
# COMPACT_ATOMS: atom_id res chain seq x y z
N MET A 1 -36.71 76.29 23.77
CA MET A 1 -38.06 75.92 24.23
C MET A 1 -38.30 74.45 23.88
N LYS A 2 -38.86 73.67 24.81
CA LYS A 2 -39.16 72.22 24.68
C LYS A 2 -40.04 71.92 23.45
N PRO A 3 -39.94 70.71 22.89
CA PRO A 3 -40.95 69.67 23.16
C PRO A 3 -40.28 68.32 23.52
N LEU A 4 -40.68 67.68 24.63
CA LEU A 4 -41.80 66.74 24.81
C LEU A 4 -41.42 65.28 24.45
N LEU A 5 -41.33 64.51 25.53
CA LEU A 5 -41.15 63.06 25.63
C LEU A 5 -42.29 62.30 24.95
N LEU A 6 -42.00 61.11 24.40
CA LEU A 6 -42.83 59.93 24.65
C LEU A 6 -41.95 58.67 24.66
N ASN A 7 -42.13 57.88 25.71
CA ASN A 7 -41.36 56.69 26.08
C ASN A 7 -41.89 55.41 25.42
N GLY A 8 -40.93 54.53 25.04
CA GLY A 8 -41.02 53.05 25.16
C GLY A 8 -41.47 52.26 23.91
N PRO A 9 -41.24 50.92 23.87
CA PRO A 9 -40.08 50.16 24.32
C PRO A 9 -39.53 49.21 23.21
N LEU A 10 -38.30 48.73 23.43
CA LEU A 10 -37.70 47.47 22.94
C LEU A 10 -38.24 46.82 21.65
N ALA A 11 -37.41 46.79 20.61
CA ALA A 11 -37.13 45.54 19.89
C ALA A 11 -35.76 45.63 19.23
N ARG A 12 -34.77 45.03 19.89
CA ARG A 12 -33.44 44.75 19.36
C ARG A 12 -33.59 43.84 18.13
N PHE A 13 -33.44 44.39 16.93
CA PHE A 13 -33.21 43.56 15.74
C PHE A 13 -31.72 43.25 15.65
N PHE A 14 -31.34 42.14 16.29
CA PHE A 14 -30.13 41.39 15.97
C PHE A 14 -30.25 40.90 14.52
N SER A 15 -29.57 41.55 13.58
CA SER A 15 -29.35 40.99 12.25
C SER A 15 -28.22 39.96 12.37
N LEU A 16 -28.60 38.74 12.76
CA LEU A 16 -27.72 37.58 12.75
C LEU A 16 -27.61 37.11 11.29
N LEU A 17 -26.56 37.53 10.59
CA LEU A 17 -26.21 36.98 9.29
C LEU A 17 -25.80 35.51 9.50
N MET A 18 -26.75 34.61 9.29
CA MET A 18 -26.51 33.18 9.09
C MET A 18 -25.64 33.01 7.85
N VAL A 19 -24.33 32.96 8.03
CA VAL A 19 -23.42 32.38 7.04
C VAL A 19 -23.71 30.88 7.04
N ILE A 20 -24.58 30.46 6.14
CA ILE A 20 -24.79 29.05 5.83
C ILE A 20 -23.52 28.60 5.09
N SER A 21 -22.50 28.21 5.85
CA SER A 21 -21.44 27.36 5.32
C SER A 21 -22.07 26.02 4.97
N LEU A 22 -22.45 25.86 3.71
CA LEU A 22 -22.55 24.55 3.07
C LEU A 22 -21.16 23.92 3.14
N ALA A 23 -20.89 23.24 4.26
CA ALA A 23 -19.87 22.21 4.31
C ALA A 23 -20.31 21.15 3.31
N ALA A 24 -19.84 21.28 2.07
CA ALA A 24 -19.81 20.19 1.13
C ALA A 24 -18.95 19.10 1.76
N CYS A 25 -19.57 18.20 2.53
CA CYS A 25 -19.03 16.89 2.79
C CYS A 25 -18.98 16.18 1.43
N THR A 26 -17.93 16.46 0.66
CA THR A 26 -17.54 15.62 -0.45
C THR A 26 -17.12 14.31 0.19
N SER A 27 -18.07 13.37 0.31
CA SER A 27 -17.75 11.96 0.50
C SER A 27 -16.87 11.59 -0.68
N GLY A 28 -15.55 11.63 -0.48
CA GLY A 28 -14.60 11.23 -1.48
C GLY A 28 -14.89 9.79 -1.91
N PRO A 29 -14.64 9.42 -3.17
CA PRO A 29 -14.93 8.09 -3.67
C PRO A 29 -14.26 7.05 -2.77
N SER A 30 -15.10 6.25 -2.11
CA SER A 30 -14.70 5.14 -1.24
C SER A 30 -14.42 3.87 -2.06
N GLY A 31 -14.05 4.02 -3.33
CA GLY A 31 -13.60 2.91 -4.16
C GLY A 31 -12.30 2.32 -3.61
N GLU A 32 -12.20 1.00 -3.63
CA GLU A 32 -10.93 0.29 -3.43
C GLU A 32 -9.91 0.84 -4.44
N ALA A 33 -8.75 1.26 -3.94
CA ALA A 33 -7.71 1.80 -4.81
C ALA A 33 -7.06 0.63 -5.56
N MET A 34 -7.26 0.58 -6.87
CA MET A 34 -6.64 -0.40 -7.75
C MET A 34 -5.38 0.20 -8.34
N LEU A 35 -4.23 -0.46 -8.12
CA LEU A 35 -2.99 -0.08 -8.76
C LEU A 35 -2.89 -0.72 -10.16
N ARG A 36 -2.37 0.05 -11.11
CA ARG A 36 -2.00 -0.43 -12.45
C ARG A 36 -0.58 0.05 -12.76
N PRO A 37 0.24 -0.72 -13.49
CA PRO A 37 1.54 -0.25 -13.93
C PRO A 37 1.45 1.13 -14.60
N GLY A 38 2.28 2.07 -14.15
CA GLY A 38 2.44 3.38 -14.76
C GLY A 38 3.56 3.39 -15.81
N PRO A 39 3.88 4.56 -16.38
CA PRO A 39 5.08 4.74 -17.20
C PRO A 39 6.32 4.42 -16.37
N GLN A 40 7.19 3.53 -16.87
CA GLN A 40 8.43 3.16 -16.18
C GLN A 40 9.58 4.05 -16.63
N ARG A 41 10.31 4.67 -15.70
CA ARG A 41 11.45 5.55 -16.01
C ARG A 41 12.77 4.83 -16.27
N LEU A 42 12.99 3.65 -15.70
CA LEU A 42 14.25 2.92 -15.86
C LEU A 42 14.20 1.97 -17.07
N PRO A 43 15.26 1.90 -17.89
CA PRO A 43 15.27 1.06 -19.09
C PRO A 43 15.27 -0.44 -18.79
N THR A 44 15.60 -0.83 -17.55
CA THR A 44 15.53 -2.20 -17.07
C THR A 44 14.11 -2.64 -16.70
N LEU A 45 13.15 -1.70 -16.66
CA LEU A 45 11.77 -1.94 -16.23
C LEU A 45 10.79 -1.96 -17.41
N GLN A 46 9.89 -2.92 -17.41
CA GLN A 46 8.81 -3.03 -18.38
C GLN A 46 7.50 -3.43 -17.70
N ALA A 47 6.41 -2.75 -18.05
CA ALA A 47 5.07 -3.16 -17.65
C ALA A 47 4.55 -4.31 -18.53
N GLN A 48 3.96 -5.33 -17.92
CA GLN A 48 3.28 -6.43 -18.62
C GLN A 48 1.99 -6.79 -17.89
N GLY A 49 0.84 -6.47 -18.48
CA GLY A 49 -0.45 -6.65 -17.82
C GLY A 49 -0.51 -5.83 -16.53
N ASP A 50 -0.65 -6.51 -15.39
CA ASP A 50 -0.78 -5.89 -14.07
C ASP A 50 0.52 -5.85 -13.26
N LEU A 51 1.61 -6.38 -13.80
CA LEU A 51 2.90 -6.42 -13.14
C LEU A 51 3.93 -5.54 -13.86
N VAL A 52 4.97 -5.16 -13.12
CA VAL A 52 6.17 -4.54 -13.67
C VAL A 52 7.33 -5.51 -13.49
N ILE A 53 8.14 -5.66 -14.53
CA ILE A 53 9.29 -6.58 -14.61
C ILE A 53 10.57 -5.76 -14.67
N ALA A 54 11.49 -6.00 -13.75
CA ALA A 54 12.89 -5.58 -13.84
C ALA A 54 13.74 -6.71 -14.41
N THR A 55 14.43 -6.45 -15.52
CA THR A 55 15.42 -7.37 -16.09
C THR A 55 16.82 -6.88 -15.75
N LEU A 56 17.54 -7.68 -14.97
CA LEU A 56 18.87 -7.37 -14.42
C LEU A 56 19.88 -8.37 -14.97
N GLY A 57 21.17 -8.07 -14.82
CA GLY A 57 22.25 -9.00 -15.17
C GLY A 57 22.21 -10.26 -14.31
N GLY A 58 21.54 -11.32 -14.77
CA GLY A 58 21.43 -12.60 -14.06
C GLY A 58 20.21 -12.76 -13.15
N ALA A 59 19.31 -11.78 -13.08
CA ALA A 59 18.09 -11.89 -12.30
C ALA A 59 16.91 -11.19 -12.98
N THR A 60 15.70 -11.65 -12.67
CA THR A 60 14.45 -10.96 -13.02
C THR A 60 13.65 -10.75 -11.75
N VAL A 61 13.15 -9.53 -11.56
CA VAL A 61 12.29 -9.18 -10.42
C VAL A 61 10.94 -8.74 -10.97
N THR A 62 9.85 -9.29 -10.48
CA THR A 62 8.50 -8.81 -10.81
C THR A 62 7.79 -8.29 -9.58
N ALA A 63 7.11 -7.17 -9.74
CA ALA A 63 6.26 -6.57 -8.72
C ALA A 63 4.81 -6.52 -9.24
N GLU A 64 3.91 -7.15 -8.50
CA GLU A 64 2.48 -7.23 -8.84
C GLU A 64 1.65 -6.75 -7.64
N PRO A 65 0.94 -5.61 -7.73
CA PRO A 65 0.00 -5.22 -6.69
C PRO A 65 -1.18 -6.21 -6.67
N LEU A 66 -1.49 -6.74 -5.49
CA LEU A 66 -2.59 -7.68 -5.32
C LEU A 66 -3.84 -6.96 -4.80
N THR A 67 -4.96 -7.19 -5.49
CA THR A 67 -6.30 -6.92 -4.95
C THR A 67 -6.68 -7.96 -3.91
N GLU A 68 -7.82 -7.78 -3.22
CA GLU A 68 -8.37 -8.81 -2.33
C GLU A 68 -8.52 -10.17 -3.04
N LYS A 69 -9.05 -10.17 -4.27
CA LYS A 69 -9.16 -11.37 -5.10
C LYS A 69 -7.79 -11.97 -5.45
N GLY A 70 -6.80 -11.12 -5.69
CA GLY A 70 -5.42 -11.55 -5.95
C GLY A 70 -4.78 -12.25 -4.75
N LEU A 71 -4.99 -11.71 -3.55
CA LEU A 71 -4.56 -12.33 -2.29
C LEU A 71 -5.26 -13.67 -2.06
N ASP A 72 -6.58 -13.74 -2.29
CA ASP A 72 -7.31 -15.01 -2.19
C ASP A 72 -6.76 -16.07 -3.16
N ALA A 73 -6.48 -15.69 -4.42
CA ALA A 73 -5.86 -16.60 -5.38
C ALA A 73 -4.43 -17.00 -4.99
N TYR A 74 -3.67 -16.09 -4.37
CA TYR A 74 -2.32 -16.36 -3.88
C TYR A 74 -2.31 -17.42 -2.77
N TYR A 75 -3.20 -17.31 -1.78
CA TYR A 75 -3.33 -18.27 -0.68
C TYR A 75 -4.07 -19.55 -1.09
N ALA A 76 -4.98 -19.52 -2.06
CA ALA A 76 -5.65 -20.73 -2.57
C ALA A 76 -4.67 -21.75 -3.16
N ARG A 77 -3.52 -21.29 -3.68
CA ARG A 77 -2.43 -22.16 -4.17
C ARG A 77 -1.56 -22.75 -3.04
N ARG A 78 -1.83 -22.40 -1.78
CA ARG A 78 -1.08 -22.78 -0.58
C ARG A 78 -2.04 -23.43 0.42
N PRO A 79 -2.46 -24.69 0.19
CA PRO A 79 -3.57 -25.30 0.92
C PRO A 79 -3.30 -25.46 2.44
N THR A 80 -2.05 -25.40 2.87
CA THR A 80 -1.65 -25.47 4.28
C THR A 80 -1.75 -24.13 5.01
N LEU A 81 -1.95 -23.02 4.30
CA LEU A 81 -1.96 -21.67 4.85
C LEU A 81 -3.34 -21.04 4.73
N LEU A 82 -3.75 -20.32 5.79
CA LEU A 82 -4.93 -19.47 5.76
C LEU A 82 -4.54 -18.11 5.18
N ASN A 83 -5.46 -17.45 4.48
CA ASN A 83 -5.28 -16.05 4.10
C ASN A 83 -5.50 -15.15 5.34
N PRO A 84 -4.46 -14.54 5.93
CA PRO A 84 -4.62 -13.71 7.12
C PRO A 84 -5.33 -12.38 6.80
N PHE A 85 -5.29 -11.94 5.55
CA PHE A 85 -5.91 -10.69 5.12
C PHE A 85 -7.42 -10.82 4.83
N LYS A 86 -7.93 -12.06 4.78
CA LYS A 86 -9.35 -12.35 4.58
C LYS A 86 -10.13 -11.97 5.83
N THR A 87 -10.70 -10.77 5.84
CA THR A 87 -11.38 -10.27 7.04
C THR A 87 -12.88 -10.61 6.96
N PRO A 88 -13.49 -11.30 7.94
CA PRO A 88 -14.92 -11.59 7.93
C PRO A 88 -15.81 -10.37 8.23
N SER A 89 -15.24 -9.25 8.68
CA SER A 89 -16.01 -8.10 9.19
C SER A 89 -15.16 -6.82 9.23
N LYS A 90 -14.72 -6.31 8.08
CA LYS A 90 -14.32 -4.89 8.04
C LYS A 90 -15.58 -4.05 8.12
N GLY A 91 -15.70 -3.23 9.17
CA GLY A 91 -16.70 -2.17 9.22
C GLY A 91 -16.62 -1.34 7.94
N LYS A 92 -17.78 -0.99 7.37
CA LYS A 92 -17.89 -0.17 6.15
C LYS A 92 -16.91 1.01 6.24
N GLY A 93 -15.86 1.03 5.41
CA GLY A 93 -14.97 2.18 5.22
C GLY A 93 -13.50 2.02 5.62
N THR A 94 -13.07 0.95 6.32
CA THR A 94 -11.64 0.75 6.59
C THR A 94 -10.92 0.11 5.40
N LYS A 95 -10.01 0.84 4.76
CA LYS A 95 -9.16 0.32 3.68
C LYS A 95 -8.17 -0.71 4.25
N GLY A 96 -8.08 -1.86 3.60
CA GLY A 96 -7.10 -2.89 3.94
C GLY A 96 -5.66 -2.46 3.63
N PRO A 97 -4.67 -3.19 4.15
CA PRO A 97 -3.29 -2.98 3.74
C PRO A 97 -3.11 -3.27 2.24
N LEU A 98 -2.16 -2.59 1.61
CA LEU A 98 -1.80 -2.81 0.22
C LEU A 98 -0.73 -3.91 0.15
N ALA A 99 -0.95 -4.93 -0.67
CA ALA A 99 0.00 -6.02 -0.86
C ALA A 99 0.65 -5.95 -2.25
N PHE A 100 1.97 -6.12 -2.30
CA PHE A 100 2.70 -6.40 -3.53
C PHE A 100 3.27 -7.81 -3.46
N LEU A 101 3.03 -8.60 -4.48
CA LEU A 101 3.73 -9.86 -4.69
C LEU A 101 5.02 -9.59 -5.45
N LEU A 102 6.13 -9.82 -4.76
CA LEU A 102 7.46 -9.75 -5.33
C LEU A 102 7.90 -11.16 -5.72
N ARG A 103 8.35 -11.34 -6.97
CA ARG A 103 8.98 -12.59 -7.43
C ARG A 103 10.38 -12.29 -7.93
N ILE A 104 11.35 -13.01 -7.39
CA ILE A 104 12.76 -12.92 -7.73
C ILE A 104 13.16 -14.24 -8.36
N ARG A 105 13.54 -14.17 -9.63
CA ARG A 105 14.06 -15.30 -10.39
C ARG A 105 15.56 -15.10 -10.59
N ASN A 106 16.38 -15.92 -9.93
CA ASN A 106 17.83 -15.82 -10.03
C ASN A 106 18.35 -16.86 -11.03
N VAL A 107 18.52 -16.44 -12.28
CA VAL A 107 19.12 -17.29 -13.33
C VAL A 107 20.64 -17.13 -13.44
N GLY A 108 21.25 -16.32 -12.56
CA GLY A 108 22.66 -15.96 -12.59
C GLY A 108 23.57 -17.00 -11.94
N ARG A 109 24.83 -16.61 -11.74
CA ARG A 109 25.81 -17.36 -10.96
C ARG A 109 25.99 -16.80 -9.54
N ASP A 110 25.60 -15.55 -9.34
CA ASP A 110 25.69 -14.86 -8.07
C ASP A 110 24.40 -15.03 -7.26
N ARG A 111 24.49 -14.87 -5.94
CA ARG A 111 23.32 -14.79 -5.06
C ARG A 111 22.64 -13.43 -5.25
N VAL A 112 21.33 -13.40 -5.07
CA VAL A 112 20.58 -12.14 -4.88
C VAL A 112 20.35 -11.93 -3.40
N THR A 113 20.53 -10.69 -2.93
CA THR A 113 20.24 -10.30 -1.55
C THR A 113 19.30 -9.11 -1.56
N PHE A 114 18.29 -9.14 -0.69
CA PHE A 114 17.30 -8.07 -0.57
C PHE A 114 16.90 -7.91 0.90
N ASP A 115 16.92 -6.69 1.41
CA ASP A 115 16.37 -6.37 2.74
C ASP A 115 14.96 -5.75 2.60
N PRO A 116 13.88 -6.51 2.91
CA PRO A 116 12.52 -6.01 2.86
C PRO A 116 12.25 -4.81 3.77
N GLY A 117 13.03 -4.64 4.85
CA GLY A 117 12.92 -3.49 5.74
C GLY A 117 13.32 -2.16 5.09
N GLN A 118 14.00 -2.21 3.93
CA GLN A 118 14.37 -1.05 3.12
C GLN A 118 13.42 -0.82 1.94
N ALA A 119 12.27 -1.51 1.92
CA ALA A 119 11.25 -1.29 0.90
C ALA A 119 10.33 -0.13 1.30
N TRP A 120 10.14 0.81 0.36
CA TRP A 120 9.32 2.00 0.56
C TRP A 120 8.25 2.10 -0.51
N LEU A 121 7.09 2.62 -0.12
CA LEU A 121 6.09 3.11 -1.04
C LEU A 121 6.09 4.64 -1.00
N THR A 122 6.49 5.25 -2.11
CA THR A 122 6.62 6.71 -2.24
C THR A 122 5.52 7.23 -3.14
N ASP A 123 4.79 8.27 -2.72
CA ASP A 123 3.77 8.90 -3.56
C ASP A 123 4.32 10.07 -4.40
N GLN A 124 3.47 10.68 -5.22
CA GLN A 124 3.88 11.81 -6.06
C GLN A 124 4.28 13.09 -5.29
N GLN A 125 4.10 13.13 -3.97
CA GLN A 125 4.57 14.20 -3.09
C GLN A 125 5.83 13.80 -2.30
N ASP A 126 6.51 12.72 -2.68
CA ASP A 126 7.69 12.18 -2.01
C ASP A 126 7.42 11.76 -0.55
N ARG A 127 6.16 11.49 -0.21
CA ARG A 127 5.81 10.92 1.10
C ARG A 127 6.06 9.44 1.07
N ARG A 128 6.82 8.95 2.05
CA ARG A 128 7.27 7.56 2.12
C ARG A 128 6.53 6.79 3.19
N SER A 129 6.09 5.59 2.82
CA SER A 129 5.51 4.61 3.73
C SER A 129 6.35 3.34 3.72
N ALA A 130 6.80 2.89 4.90
CA ALA A 130 7.54 1.65 5.01
C ALA A 130 6.63 0.43 4.79
N ALA A 131 7.21 -0.68 4.34
CA ALA A 131 6.58 -1.98 4.49
C ALA A 131 6.43 -2.31 5.98
N PHE A 132 5.33 -2.99 6.35
CA PHE A 132 5.15 -3.42 7.73
C PHE A 132 6.23 -4.41 8.13
N SER A 133 6.82 -4.16 9.30
CA SER A 133 7.70 -5.08 9.99
C SER A 133 6.93 -6.30 10.51
N TYR A 134 7.68 -7.34 10.88
CA TYR A 134 7.10 -8.52 11.54
C TYR A 134 6.33 -8.14 12.81
N ASP A 135 6.87 -7.24 13.64
CA ASP A 135 6.23 -6.84 14.90
C ASP A 135 4.94 -6.05 14.68
N GLU A 136 4.87 -5.21 13.65
CA GLU A 136 3.64 -4.51 13.28
C GLU A 136 2.59 -5.49 12.76
N LEU A 137 2.96 -6.42 11.88
CA LEU A 137 2.05 -7.47 11.40
C LEU A 137 1.58 -8.34 12.56
N HIS A 138 2.49 -8.82 13.40
CA HIS A 138 2.17 -9.59 14.58
C HIS A 138 1.19 -8.82 15.47
N SER A 139 1.40 -7.53 15.72
CA SER A 139 0.49 -6.69 16.52
C SER A 139 -0.89 -6.52 15.87
N LEU A 140 -0.94 -6.31 14.54
CA LEU A 140 -2.18 -6.14 13.78
C LEU A 140 -3.06 -7.40 13.79
N PHE A 141 -2.44 -8.59 13.82
CA PHE A 141 -3.14 -9.87 13.73
C PHE A 141 -3.27 -10.59 15.09
N SER A 142 -2.39 -10.36 16.06
CA SER A 142 -2.45 -10.97 17.40
C SER A 142 -3.57 -10.40 18.28
N GLY A 143 -3.89 -9.09 18.15
CA GLY A 143 -4.94 -8.43 18.94
C GLY A 143 -6.37 -8.94 18.71
N LYS A 144 -6.57 -9.84 17.75
CA LYS A 144 -7.88 -10.41 17.36
C LYS A 144 -8.13 -11.83 17.86
N GLY A 145 -7.25 -12.37 18.72
CA GLY A 145 -7.35 -13.77 19.15
C GLY A 145 -7.16 -14.76 18.00
N GLU A 146 -6.44 -14.33 16.95
CA GLU A 146 -6.22 -15.16 15.76
C GLU A 146 -5.29 -16.35 16.08
N SER A 147 -5.61 -17.50 15.49
CA SER A 147 -4.90 -18.75 15.76
C SER A 147 -3.44 -18.70 15.33
N ALA A 148 -2.57 -19.49 15.95
CA ALA A 148 -1.17 -19.69 15.55
C ALA A 148 -0.96 -19.97 14.04
N LYS A 149 -2.00 -20.46 13.35
CA LYS A 149 -2.00 -20.67 11.90
C LYS A 149 -1.91 -19.38 11.08
N VAL A 150 -2.46 -18.27 11.58
CA VAL A 150 -2.40 -16.95 10.91
C VAL A 150 -0.98 -16.39 11.02
N LEU A 151 -0.41 -16.38 12.23
CA LEU A 151 0.96 -15.91 12.44
C LEU A 151 1.95 -16.71 11.58
N ARG A 152 1.80 -18.04 11.55
CA ARG A 152 2.56 -18.91 10.65
C ARG A 152 2.39 -18.54 9.17
N ALA A 153 1.17 -18.23 8.73
CA ALA A 153 0.95 -17.81 7.34
C ALA A 153 1.68 -16.50 7.02
N LEU A 154 1.69 -15.54 7.95
CA LEU A 154 2.44 -14.29 7.79
C LEU A 154 3.95 -14.55 7.71
N GLU A 155 4.50 -15.36 8.61
CA GLU A 155 5.92 -15.74 8.63
C GLU A 155 6.37 -16.41 7.33
N GLU A 156 5.55 -17.31 6.78
CA GLU A 156 5.92 -18.06 5.57
C GLU A 156 5.79 -17.25 4.28
N THR A 157 4.90 -16.24 4.26
CA THR A 157 4.51 -15.56 3.00
C THR A 157 4.91 -14.10 2.91
N VAL A 158 5.08 -13.40 4.03
CA VAL A 158 5.43 -11.97 4.05
C VAL A 158 6.94 -11.80 4.20
N LEU A 159 7.54 -10.99 3.34
CA LEU A 159 8.96 -10.68 3.36
C LEU A 159 9.22 -9.62 4.43
N THR A 160 9.71 -10.05 5.58
CA THR A 160 10.03 -9.16 6.73
C THR A 160 11.48 -9.26 7.21
N SER A 161 12.22 -10.25 6.71
CA SER A 161 13.62 -10.52 7.08
C SER A 161 14.49 -10.52 5.83
N LEU A 162 15.81 -10.34 6.03
CA LEU A 162 16.80 -10.39 4.96
C LEU A 162 16.59 -11.64 4.09
N LEU A 163 16.37 -11.39 2.80
CA LEU A 163 16.17 -12.43 1.82
C LEU A 163 17.46 -12.69 1.06
N VAL A 164 17.88 -13.96 1.01
CA VAL A 164 18.97 -14.42 0.16
C VAL A 164 18.41 -15.46 -0.80
N VAL A 165 18.51 -15.18 -2.11
CA VAL A 165 18.09 -16.09 -3.18
C VAL A 165 19.35 -16.68 -3.82
N PRO A 166 19.66 -17.97 -3.58
CA PRO A 166 20.84 -18.60 -4.17
C PRO A 166 20.80 -18.60 -5.70
N PRO A 167 21.96 -18.83 -6.36
CA PRO A 167 22.01 -18.98 -7.81
C PRO A 167 21.07 -20.09 -8.28
N LYS A 168 20.42 -19.85 -9.43
CA LYS A 168 19.50 -20.80 -10.10
C LYS A 168 18.23 -21.15 -9.31
N LEU A 169 17.91 -20.37 -8.27
CA LEU A 169 16.68 -20.53 -7.49
C LEU A 169 15.77 -19.32 -7.62
N ASP A 170 14.50 -19.58 -7.35
CA ASP A 170 13.45 -18.57 -7.39
C ASP A 170 12.87 -18.39 -5.99
N ARG A 171 12.46 -17.16 -5.68
CA ARG A 171 11.73 -16.84 -4.46
C ARG A 171 10.57 -15.92 -4.77
N GLU A 172 9.46 -16.14 -4.10
CA GLU A 172 8.35 -15.18 -4.08
C GLU A 172 7.86 -14.94 -2.65
N GLY A 173 7.29 -13.76 -2.43
CA GLY A 173 6.70 -13.36 -1.16
C GLY A 173 6.01 -12.00 -1.26
N LEU A 174 5.27 -11.65 -0.21
CA LEU A 174 4.49 -10.43 -0.15
C LEU A 174 5.26 -9.33 0.56
N LEU A 175 5.21 -8.11 0.03
CA LEU A 175 5.48 -6.89 0.78
C LEU A 175 4.13 -6.25 1.11
N ILE A 176 3.93 -5.90 2.38
CA ILE A 176 2.65 -5.35 2.85
C ILE A 176 2.88 -3.92 3.33
N PHE A 177 2.09 -2.99 2.83
CA PHE A 177 2.18 -1.57 3.14
C PHE A 177 0.87 -1.07 3.75
N PRO A 178 0.91 0.04 4.51
CA PRO A 178 -0.30 0.81 4.77
C PRO A 178 -0.96 1.24 3.44
N PRO A 179 -2.28 1.44 3.42
CA PRO A 179 -2.96 1.92 2.23
C PRO A 179 -2.41 3.29 1.80
N PRO A 180 -2.25 3.55 0.49
CA PRO A 180 -1.76 4.83 0.01
C PRO A 180 -2.72 5.97 0.35
N ASP A 181 -2.18 7.19 0.45
CA ASP A 181 -2.97 8.38 0.74
C ASP A 181 -4.18 8.50 -0.22
N PRO A 182 -5.38 8.90 0.26
CA PRO A 182 -6.57 9.04 -0.57
C PRO A 182 -6.42 10.01 -1.76
N ALA A 183 -5.50 10.96 -1.71
CA ALA A 183 -5.17 11.90 -2.79
C ALA A 183 -3.99 11.44 -3.67
N ALA A 184 -3.30 10.32 -3.33
CA ALA A 184 -2.22 9.77 -4.15
C ALA A 184 -2.74 9.42 -5.56
N LYS A 185 -2.10 9.89 -6.61
CA LYS A 185 -2.44 9.52 -8.01
C LYS A 185 -1.44 8.51 -8.58
N MET A 186 -0.25 8.47 -8.00
CA MET A 186 0.82 7.57 -8.37
C MET A 186 1.52 7.12 -7.10
N VAL A 187 2.03 5.90 -7.12
CA VAL A 187 2.94 5.38 -6.11
C VAL A 187 4.09 4.66 -6.79
N ILE A 188 5.25 4.70 -6.15
CA ILE A 188 6.46 4.03 -6.58
C ILE A 188 6.80 3.03 -5.48
N LEU A 189 6.85 1.74 -5.83
CA LEU A 189 7.45 0.74 -4.96
C LEU A 189 8.96 0.79 -5.16
N GLU A 190 9.65 1.33 -4.17
CA GLU A 190 11.10 1.37 -4.09
C GLU A 190 11.59 0.10 -3.39
N VAL A 191 12.33 -0.74 -4.11
CA VAL A 191 12.97 -1.94 -3.55
C VAL A 191 14.43 -1.59 -3.30
N GLY A 192 14.69 -0.97 -2.15
CA GLY A 192 16.03 -0.59 -1.70
C GLY A 192 16.86 -1.79 -1.24
N SER A 193 18.18 -1.60 -1.15
CA SER A 193 19.12 -2.62 -0.66
C SER A 193 18.99 -3.96 -1.40
N PHE A 194 18.83 -3.90 -2.72
CA PHE A 194 18.73 -5.07 -3.60
C PHE A 194 20.05 -5.29 -4.34
N TYR A 195 20.68 -6.45 -4.15
CA TYR A 195 22.00 -6.77 -4.69
C TYR A 195 21.95 -8.02 -5.56
N VAL A 196 22.64 -7.98 -6.69
CA VAL A 196 22.99 -9.16 -7.48
C VAL A 196 24.50 -9.33 -7.38
N GLY A 197 24.94 -10.35 -6.63
CA GLY A 197 26.34 -10.44 -6.22
C GLY A 197 26.73 -9.23 -5.37
N PRO A 198 27.85 -8.54 -5.67
CA PRO A 198 28.27 -7.34 -4.94
C PRO A 198 27.58 -6.05 -5.44
N THR A 199 26.82 -6.11 -6.54
CA THR A 199 26.33 -4.91 -7.22
C THR A 199 24.92 -4.55 -6.78
N GLU A 200 24.76 -3.38 -6.15
CA GLU A 200 23.45 -2.81 -5.84
C GLU A 200 22.67 -2.47 -7.12
N GLN A 201 21.37 -2.74 -7.10
CA GLN A 201 20.45 -2.51 -8.19
C GLN A 201 19.38 -1.53 -7.73
N LEU A 202 19.19 -0.45 -8.51
CA LEU A 202 18.10 0.48 -8.27
C LEU A 202 16.82 -0.08 -8.89
N LEU A 203 15.80 -0.30 -8.06
CA LEU A 203 14.50 -0.85 -8.46
C LEU A 203 13.36 0.09 -8.02
N LEU A 204 12.73 0.74 -8.99
CA LEU A 204 11.68 1.74 -8.79
C LEU A 204 10.45 1.37 -9.64
N PHE A 205 9.55 0.57 -9.09
CA PHE A 205 8.37 0.09 -9.83
C PHE A 205 7.22 1.10 -9.74
N GLU A 206 6.84 1.71 -10.86
CA GLU A 206 5.85 2.80 -10.86
C GLU A 206 4.43 2.30 -11.13
N PHE A 207 3.47 2.78 -10.34
CA PHE A 207 2.06 2.42 -10.44
C PHE A 207 1.14 3.65 -10.38
N GLU A 208 0.13 3.67 -11.25
CA GLU A 208 -0.99 4.60 -11.17
C GLU A 208 -2.02 4.11 -10.14
N VAL A 209 -2.54 5.04 -9.35
CA VAL A 209 -3.63 4.77 -8.41
C VAL A 209 -4.96 5.08 -9.09
N ARG A 210 -5.72 4.03 -9.44
CA ARG A 210 -7.07 4.16 -9.98
C ARG A 210 -8.08 3.92 -8.88
N ARG A 211 -9.01 4.85 -8.71
CA ARG A 211 -10.11 4.71 -7.76
C ARG A 211 -11.40 4.63 -8.54
N SER A 212 -12.22 3.63 -8.24
CA SER A 212 -13.60 3.61 -8.75
C SER A 212 -14.33 4.86 -8.24
N PRO A 213 -15.11 5.53 -9.10
CA PRO A 213 -15.94 6.67 -8.69
C PRO A 213 -16.95 6.30 -7.61
#